data_AF-T0BUA8-F1
#
_entry.id   AF-T0BUA8-F1
#
_cell.length_a   1.000
_cell.length_b   1.000
_cell.length_c   1.000
_cell.angle_alpha   90.00
_cell.angle_beta   90.00
_cell.angle_gamma   90.00
#
_symmetry.space_group_name_H-M   'P 1'
#
loop_
_entity.id
_entity.type
_entity.pdbx_description
1 polymer ?
#
loop_
_entity_poly.entity_id
_entity_poly.type
_entity_poly.pdbx_seq_one_letter_code
_entity_poly.pdbx_strand_id
1 'polypeptide(L)'
;MEPVKLSKYPVTTIVGEYYVDLEDKYVTARLYNLVARVYVKRNSRFLKWKLVYRTHTGWDKRNEWTGRYVEFAKLAVRGYEQMMVNQLRSQQAHNDGITQFERWDGVVE
;
A
#
# COMPACT_ATOMS: atom_id res chain seq x y z
N MET A 1 0.61 -18.70 21.47
CA MET A 1 0.20 -17.29 21.29
C MET A 1 -0.57 -17.23 19.98
N GLU A 2 -1.88 -16.99 20.05
CA GLU A 2 -2.69 -16.74 18.86
C GLU A 2 -2.32 -15.37 18.27
N PRO A 3 -2.35 -15.18 16.94
CA PRO A 3 -2.09 -13.89 16.33
C PRO A 3 -3.12 -12.88 16.84
N VAL A 4 -2.64 -11.84 17.53
CA VAL A 4 -3.49 -10.75 18.00
C VAL A 4 -3.98 -10.00 16.77
N LYS A 5 -5.23 -10.26 16.38
CA LYS A 5 -5.90 -9.59 15.27
C LYS A 5 -6.30 -8.19 15.74
N LEU A 6 -5.39 -7.23 15.60
CA LEU A 6 -5.63 -5.84 15.99
C LEU A 6 -6.59 -5.18 15.00
N SER A 7 -7.87 -5.35 15.29
CA SER A 7 -8.99 -4.43 15.09
C SER A 7 -8.81 -3.38 13.99
N LYS A 8 -9.15 -3.78 12.76
CA LYS A 8 -9.88 -3.03 11.73
C LYS A 8 -9.94 -1.50 11.93
N TYR A 9 -9.17 -0.75 11.14
CA TYR A 9 -9.31 0.71 11.07
C TYR A 9 -9.94 1.13 9.74
N PRO A 10 -11.22 1.55 9.71
CA PRO A 10 -11.77 2.22 8.53
C PRO A 10 -11.09 3.58 8.38
N VAL A 11 -10.46 3.82 7.25
CA VAL A 11 -9.82 5.10 6.92
C VAL A 11 -10.54 5.66 5.70
N THR A 12 -11.20 6.81 5.86
CA THR A 12 -11.78 7.54 4.73
C THR A 12 -10.82 8.66 4.35
N THR A 13 -10.36 8.66 3.10
CA THR A 13 -9.57 9.77 2.54
C THR A 13 -10.33 10.41 1.37
N ILE A 14 -9.77 11.48 0.81
CA ILE A 14 -10.31 12.15 -0.38
C ILE A 14 -10.45 11.16 -1.55
N VAL A 15 -9.63 10.11 -1.59
CA VAL A 15 -9.53 9.16 -2.70
C VAL A 15 -10.46 7.94 -2.51
N GLY A 16 -10.96 7.69 -1.29
CA GLY A 16 -11.97 6.68 -1.03
C GLY A 16 -11.99 6.09 0.38
N GLU A 17 -12.78 5.02 0.54
CA GLU A 17 -12.86 4.22 1.77
C GLU A 17 -11.84 3.07 1.73
N TYR A 18 -10.97 3.05 2.73
CA TYR A 18 -9.99 1.99 2.95
C TYR A 18 -10.27 1.19 4.21
N TYR A 19 -9.86 -0.07 4.16
CA TYR A 19 -9.83 -0.99 5.28
C TYR A 19 -8.38 -1.43 5.50
N VAL A 20 -7.84 -1.27 6.71
CA VAL A 20 -6.49 -1.73 7.06
C VAL A 20 -6.57 -2.89 8.04
N ASP A 21 -5.90 -4.00 7.70
CA ASP A 21 -5.72 -5.19 8.53
C ASP A 21 -4.27 -5.27 9.00
N LEU A 22 -4.07 -5.42 10.31
CA LEU A 22 -2.76 -5.56 10.94
C LEU A 22 -2.59 -6.98 11.45
N GLU A 23 -1.48 -7.61 11.09
CA GLU A 23 -1.17 -8.98 11.47
C GLU A 23 0.29 -9.07 11.94
N ASP A 24 0.50 -9.66 13.11
CA ASP A 24 1.81 -10.15 13.52
C ASP A 24 2.07 -11.47 12.77
N LYS A 25 2.99 -11.45 11.80
CA LYS A 25 3.37 -12.63 11.05
C LYS A 25 4.66 -13.21 11.62
N TYR A 26 4.62 -14.49 11.97
CA TYR A 26 5.79 -15.23 12.42
C TYR A 26 6.74 -15.50 11.23
N VAL A 27 8.03 -15.24 11.42
CA VAL A 27 9.05 -15.47 10.39
C VAL A 27 9.92 -16.66 10.78
N THR A 28 10.68 -16.58 11.88
CA THR A 28 11.44 -17.70 12.46
C THR A 28 11.99 -17.32 13.84
N ALA A 29 12.37 -18.27 14.70
CA ALA A 29 13.10 -18.07 15.98
C ALA A 29 12.77 -16.77 16.77
N ARG A 30 11.53 -16.63 17.24
CA ARG A 30 11.02 -15.43 17.98
C ARG A 30 11.04 -14.11 17.20
N LEU A 31 11.36 -14.13 15.91
CA LEU A 31 11.22 -12.99 15.01
C LEU A 31 9.79 -12.96 14.45
N TYR A 32 9.16 -11.79 14.63
CA TYR A 32 7.86 -11.47 14.10
C TYR A 32 8.01 -10.22 13.25
N ASN A 33 7.25 -10.11 12.17
CA ASN A 33 7.07 -8.84 11.48
C ASN A 33 5.62 -8.39 11.58
N LEU A 34 5.43 -7.10 11.80
CA LEU A 34 4.11 -6.50 11.72
C LEU A 34 3.80 -6.21 10.24
N VAL A 35 2.67 -6.70 9.79
CA VAL A 35 2.21 -6.58 8.41
C VAL A 35 0.95 -5.72 8.39
N ALA A 36 0.96 -4.66 7.59
CA ALA A 36 -0.22 -3.87 7.30
C ALA A 36 -0.71 -4.17 5.89
N ARG A 37 -1.99 -4.52 5.77
CA ARG A 37 -2.66 -4.80 4.51
C ARG A 37 -3.76 -3.78 4.29
N VAL A 38 -3.70 -3.06 3.18
CA VAL A 38 -4.70 -2.04 2.81
C VAL A 38 -5.63 -2.61 1.75
N TYR A 39 -6.93 -2.49 2.00
CA TYR A 39 -7.99 -2.95 1.12
C TYR A 39 -8.87 -1.76 0.71
N VAL A 40 -9.31 -1.78 -0.54
CA VAL A 40 -10.23 -0.77 -1.09
C VAL A 40 -11.61 -1.41 -1.30
N LYS A 41 -12.66 -0.64 -1.04
CA LYS A 41 -14.04 -1.06 -1.28
C LYS A 41 -14.27 -1.29 -2.78
N ARG A 42 -14.79 -2.46 -3.13
CA ARG A 42 -15.22 -2.78 -4.50
C ARG A 42 -16.73 -2.64 -4.61
N ASN A 43 -17.19 -1.99 -5.68
CA ASN A 43 -18.59 -2.05 -6.13
C ASN A 43 -18.89 -3.36 -6.86
N SER A 44 -18.58 -4.51 -6.24
CA SER A 44 -18.88 -5.84 -6.78
C SER A 44 -19.90 -6.56 -5.91
N ARG A 45 -20.80 -7.34 -6.53
CA ARG A 45 -21.82 -8.14 -5.82
C ARG A 45 -21.23 -9.25 -4.93
N PHE A 46 -20.04 -9.76 -5.24
CA PHE A 46 -19.46 -10.93 -4.56
C PHE A 46 -18.29 -10.61 -3.62
N LEU A 47 -17.49 -9.58 -3.94
CA LEU A 47 -16.32 -9.19 -3.16
C LEU A 47 -16.41 -7.72 -2.78
N LYS A 48 -16.61 -7.45 -1.49
CA LYS A 48 -16.74 -6.08 -0.96
C LYS A 48 -15.41 -5.35 -0.82
N TRP A 49 -14.30 -6.07 -0.64
CA TRP A 49 -12.99 -5.49 -0.36
C TRP A 49 -11.89 -6.21 -1.16
N LYS A 50 -11.03 -5.44 -1.84
CA LYS A 50 -9.87 -5.95 -2.58
C LYS A 50 -8.59 -5.52 -1.87
N LEU A 51 -7.68 -6.45 -1.61
CA LEU A 51 -6.32 -6.12 -1.18
C LEU A 51 -5.59 -5.36 -2.29
N VAL A 52 -5.08 -4.16 -1.98
CA VAL A 52 -4.40 -3.30 -2.95
C VAL A 52 -2.95 -3.00 -2.57
N TYR A 53 -2.62 -3.12 -1.28
CA TYR A 53 -1.28 -2.80 -0.79
C TYR A 53 -0.91 -3.60 0.44
N ARG A 54 0.37 -3.89 0.59
CA ARG A 54 0.94 -4.54 1.77
C ARG A 54 2.28 -3.91 2.10
N THR A 55 2.49 -3.59 3.37
CA THR A 55 3.79 -3.16 3.89
C THR A 55 4.17 -3.96 5.14
N HIS A 56 5.46 -4.00 5.43
CA HIS A 56 6.06 -4.82 6.47
C HIS A 56 7.07 -3.97 7.24
N THR A 57 7.15 -4.14 8.56
CA THR A 57 8.12 -3.41 9.40
C THR A 57 9.56 -3.87 9.24
N GLY A 58 9.80 -5.06 8.69
CA GLY A 58 11.06 -5.79 8.82
C GLY A 58 11.01 -6.78 10.00
N TRP A 59 11.95 -7.75 10.04
CA TRP A 59 11.93 -8.87 10.99
C TRP A 59 12.38 -8.50 12.40
N ASP A 60 13.15 -7.43 12.52
CA ASP A 60 13.77 -6.90 13.74
C ASP A 60 13.00 -5.70 14.34
N LYS A 61 12.17 -5.03 13.56
CA LYS A 61 11.53 -3.76 13.96
C LYS A 61 10.14 -3.90 14.58
N ARG A 62 9.61 -5.11 14.77
CA ARG A 62 8.26 -5.30 15.33
C ARG A 62 8.08 -4.63 16.70
N ASN A 63 9.13 -4.65 17.52
CA ASN A 63 9.09 -4.04 18.84
C ASN A 63 9.01 -2.51 18.79
N GLU A 64 9.57 -1.87 17.76
CA GLU A 64 9.49 -0.40 17.56
C GLU A 64 8.05 0.07 17.29
N TRP A 65 7.24 -0.80 16.68
CA TRP A 65 5.85 -0.53 16.33
C TRP A 65 4.84 -1.05 17.36
N THR A 66 5.32 -1.75 18.38
CA THR A 66 4.46 -2.27 19.45
C THR A 66 3.85 -1.09 20.20
N GLY A 67 2.51 -1.02 20.24
CA GLY A 67 1.77 0.12 20.80
C GLY A 67 1.55 1.29 19.83
N ARG A 68 2.17 1.29 18.64
CA ARG A 68 2.04 2.33 17.59
C ARG A 68 1.27 1.84 16.36
N TYR A 69 0.37 0.87 16.55
CA TYR A 69 -0.35 0.19 15.48
C TYR A 69 -1.16 1.13 14.58
N VAL A 70 -1.81 2.15 15.15
CA VAL A 70 -2.58 3.15 14.39
C VAL A 70 -1.68 3.97 13.47
N GLU A 71 -0.48 4.32 13.93
CA GLU A 71 0.48 5.06 13.11
C GLU A 71 1.01 4.21 11.97
N PHE A 72 1.27 2.93 12.22
CA PHE A 72 1.66 1.99 11.17
C PHE A 72 0.56 1.82 10.11
N ALA A 73 -0.72 1.74 10.54
CA ALA A 73 -1.85 1.71 9.62
C ALA A 73 -1.95 2.98 8.77
N LYS A 74 -1.78 4.17 9.36
CA LYS A 74 -1.74 5.45 8.64
C LYS A 74 -0.59 5.49 7.62
N LEU A 75 0.60 5.00 8.00
CA LEU A 75 1.75 4.92 7.10
C LEU A 75 1.49 3.98 5.92
N ALA A 76 0.83 2.84 6.16
CA ALA A 76 0.47 1.93 5.09
C ALA A 76 -0.49 2.57 4.07
N VAL A 77 -1.50 3.33 4.54
CA VAL A 77 -2.41 4.07 3.66
C VAL A 77 -1.66 5.14 2.86
N ARG A 78 -0.82 5.95 3.51
CA ARG A 78 0.00 6.97 2.82
C ARG A 78 0.93 6.34 1.79
N GLY A 79 1.54 5.19 2.12
CA GLY A 79 2.38 4.45 1.19
C GLY A 79 1.63 3.98 -0.06
N TYR A 80 0.40 3.52 0.11
CA TYR A 80 -0.47 3.17 -1.01
C TYR A 80 -0.83 4.39 -1.88
N GLU A 81 -1.26 5.49 -1.27
CA GLU A 81 -1.62 6.71 -2.01
C GLU A 81 -0.42 7.28 -2.78
N GLN A 82 0.77 7.28 -2.18
CA GLN A 82 1.99 7.71 -2.85
C GLN A 82 2.36 6.80 -4.03
N MET A 83 2.20 5.48 -3.87
CA MET A 83 2.43 4.52 -4.95
C MET A 83 1.49 4.80 -6.14
N MET A 84 0.21 5.10 -5.87
CA MET A 84 -0.74 5.49 -6.92
C MET A 84 -0.32 6.77 -7.65
N VAL A 85 0.07 7.81 -6.92
CA VAL A 85 0.54 9.07 -7.51
C VAL A 85 1.76 8.84 -8.41
N ASN A 86 2.72 8.03 -7.95
CA ASN A 86 3.91 7.71 -8.73
C ASN A 86 3.57 6.92 -10.00
N GLN A 87 2.62 5.99 -9.92
CA GLN A 87 2.16 5.22 -11.08
C GLN A 87 1.48 6.13 -12.12
N LEU A 88 0.64 7.08 -11.69
CA LEU A 88 0.02 8.06 -12.58
C LEU A 88 1.06 8.95 -13.26
N ARG A 89 2.04 9.45 -12.50
CA ARG A 89 3.16 10.25 -13.05
C ARG A 89 3.97 9.47 -14.07
N SER A 90 4.27 8.19 -13.78
CA SER A 90 5.00 7.33 -14.71
C SER A 90 4.22 7.05 -15.99
N GLN A 91 2.90 6.87 -15.91
CA GLN A 91 2.04 6.71 -17.10
C GLN A 91 1.99 7.99 -17.93
N GLN A 92 1.88 9.15 -17.28
CA GLN A 92 1.91 10.42 -17.99
C GLN A 92 3.25 10.63 -18.71
N ALA A 93 4.37 10.42 -18.01
CA ALA A 93 5.70 10.50 -18.62
C ALA A 93 5.88 9.52 -19.79
N HIS A 94 5.30 8.31 -19.71
CA HIS A 94 5.30 7.35 -20.80
C HIS A 94 4.51 7.87 -22.01
N ASN A 95 3.31 8.40 -21.81
CA ASN A 95 2.46 8.95 -22.88
C ASN A 95 3.10 10.20 -23.52
N ASP A 96 3.71 11.06 -22.71
CA ASP A 96 4.44 12.23 -23.18
C ASP A 96 5.64 11.81 -24.03
N GLY A 97 6.38 10.78 -23.58
CA GLY A 97 7.48 10.18 -24.33
C GLY A 97 7.05 9.61 -25.69
N ILE A 98 5.94 8.88 -25.75
CA ILE A 98 5.37 8.39 -27.02
C ILE A 98 4.98 9.56 -27.93
N THR A 99 4.29 10.56 -27.40
CA THR A 99 3.86 11.74 -28.18
C THR A 99 5.05 12.51 -28.74
N GLN A 100 6.11 12.68 -27.94
CA GLN A 100 7.35 13.32 -28.38
C GLN A 100 8.05 12.47 -29.45
N PHE A 101 8.08 11.15 -29.30
CA PHE A 101 8.64 10.24 -30.28
C PHE A 101 7.87 10.24 -31.60
N GLU A 102 6.54 10.28 -31.58
CA GLU A 102 5.72 10.37 -32.79
C GLU A 102 5.96 11.67 -33.58
N ARG A 103 6.34 12.75 -32.87
CA ARG A 103 6.70 14.04 -33.47
C ARG A 103 8.16 14.11 -33.90
N TRP A 104 8.95 13.10 -33.57
CA TRP A 104 10.36 13.06 -33.92
C TRP A 104 10.49 12.66 -35.38
N ASP A 105 11.07 13.55 -36.17
CA ASP A 105 11.36 13.39 -37.59
C ASP A 105 12.71 12.68 -37.86
N GLY A 106 13.35 12.17 -36.81
CA GLY A 106 14.57 11.38 -36.90
C GLY A 106 15.84 12.18 -37.17
N VAL A 107 15.81 13.51 -37.04
CA VAL A 107 17.03 14.32 -37.13
C VAL A 107 17.87 14.08 -35.87
N VAL A 108 18.95 13.33 -36.06
CA VAL A 108 20.04 13.16 -35.09
C VAL A 108 21.04 14.28 -35.39
N GLU A 109 21.23 15.22 -34.46
CA GLU A 109 22.39 16.11 -34.48
C GLU A 109 23.69 15.34 -34.18
#